data_AF-A0A1X1QR55-F1
#
_entry.id   AF-A0A1X1QR55-F1
#
_cell.length_a   1.000
_cell.length_b   1.000
_cell.length_c   1.000
_cell.angle_alpha   90.00
_cell.angle_beta   90.00
_cell.angle_gamma   90.00
#
_symmetry.space_group_name_H-M   'P 1'
#
loop_
_entity.id
_entity.type
_entity.pdbx_description
1 polymer ?
#
loop_
_entity_poly.entity_id
_entity_poly.type
_entity_poly.pdbx_seq_one_letter_code
_entity_poly.pdbx_strand_id
1 'polypeptide(L)'
;MFDWWDWGYSMEKTTDALAGINPFMGYAGGVFFVLAALMGIYMFTQVLQKKENGMFITLLHFASGATVFMMLVMQLVAGSASGDPMHPHESGLLPQALWLSLVMLCLGGFIWRNRLRKNRSAMLIYSHVFVGLVTGGVLGYALLELSDVAS
;
A
#
# COMPACT_ATOMS: atom_id res chain seq x y z
N MET A 1 -20.71 -1.15 10.07
CA MET A 1 -19.81 -0.02 9.76
C MET A 1 -18.54 -0.31 10.55
N PHE A 2 -17.38 -0.41 9.91
CA PHE A 2 -16.13 -0.71 10.63
C PHE A 2 -15.78 0.54 11.44
N ASP A 3 -15.93 0.48 12.76
CA ASP A 3 -15.66 1.60 13.64
C ASP A 3 -14.16 1.60 13.95
N TRP A 4 -13.43 2.48 13.27
CA TRP A 4 -11.99 2.66 13.47
C TRP A 4 -11.65 3.09 14.90
N TRP A 5 -12.62 3.66 15.63
CA TRP A 5 -12.43 4.09 17.01
C TRP A 5 -12.53 2.94 18.02
N ASP A 6 -13.29 1.90 17.67
CA ASP A 6 -13.50 0.70 18.50
C ASP A 6 -12.50 -0.43 18.18
N TRP A 7 -11.68 -0.22 17.14
CA TRP A 7 -10.62 -1.14 16.73
C TRP A 7 -9.58 -1.38 17.83
N GLY A 8 -9.19 -0.34 18.57
CA GLY A 8 -8.24 -0.45 19.69
C GLY A 8 -8.80 -1.19 20.91
N TYR A 9 -10.12 -1.12 21.16
CA TYR A 9 -10.74 -1.74 22.34
C TYR A 9 -11.04 -3.24 22.14
N SER A 10 -11.24 -3.67 20.88
CA SER A 10 -11.54 -5.07 20.54
C SER A 10 -10.30 -5.97 20.38
N MET A 11 -9.09 -5.40 20.31
CA MET A 11 -7.85 -6.10 19.98
C MET A 11 -7.04 -6.60 21.19
N GLU A 12 -7.43 -6.26 22.42
CA GLU A 12 -6.85 -6.74 23.69
C GLU A 12 -6.93 -8.28 23.87
N LYS A 13 -7.63 -9.00 22.97
CA LYS A 13 -7.92 -10.44 23.07
C LYS A 13 -7.20 -11.35 22.07
N THR A 14 -6.12 -10.89 21.43
CA THR A 14 -5.40 -11.69 20.44
C THR A 14 -3.97 -12.04 20.87
N THR A 15 -3.55 -13.27 20.52
CA THR A 15 -2.49 -14.06 21.17
C THR A 15 -1.07 -13.85 20.59
N ASP A 16 -0.04 -14.07 21.43
CA ASP A 16 1.42 -14.01 21.22
C ASP A 16 2.00 -14.56 19.89
N ALA A 17 1.28 -15.43 19.17
CA ALA A 17 1.72 -16.02 17.91
C ALA A 17 1.90 -14.99 16.75
N LEU A 18 1.32 -13.79 16.87
CA LEU A 18 1.37 -12.74 15.84
C LEU A 18 2.55 -11.75 16.00
N ALA A 19 3.23 -11.74 17.15
CA ALA A 19 4.30 -10.78 17.43
C ALA A 19 5.52 -10.95 16.50
N GLY A 20 5.88 -12.19 16.15
CA GLY A 20 6.99 -12.49 15.23
C GLY A 20 6.67 -12.26 13.75
N ILE A 21 5.39 -12.08 13.39
CA ILE A 21 4.93 -11.88 12.00
C ILE A 21 5.07 -10.40 11.60
N ASN A 22 5.06 -9.49 12.58
CA ASN A 22 5.06 -8.03 12.38
C ASN A 22 6.27 -7.50 11.57
N PRO A 23 7.53 -7.85 11.86
CA PRO A 23 8.67 -7.38 11.05
C PRO A 23 8.70 -8.03 9.65
N PHE A 24 8.29 -9.29 9.51
CA PHE A 24 8.25 -9.97 8.21
C PHE A 24 7.29 -9.30 7.22
N MET A 25 6.11 -8.89 7.70
CA MET A 25 5.09 -8.22 6.87
C MET A 25 5.57 -6.83 6.39
N GLY A 26 6.24 -6.07 7.26
CA GLY A 26 6.87 -4.80 6.88
C GLY A 26 7.92 -4.95 5.78
N TYR A 27 8.84 -5.92 5.92
CA TYR A 27 9.84 -6.21 4.88
C TYR A 27 9.22 -6.68 3.57
N ALA A 28 8.25 -7.59 3.62
CA ALA A 28 7.54 -8.06 2.44
C ALA A 28 6.82 -6.90 1.73
N GLY A 29 6.11 -6.05 2.49
CA GLY A 29 5.48 -4.83 1.99
C GLY A 29 6.47 -3.91 1.28
N GLY A 30 7.66 -3.69 1.86
CA GLY A 30 8.74 -2.90 1.25
C GLY A 30 9.24 -3.48 -0.08
N VAL A 31 9.46 -4.79 -0.15
CA VAL A 31 9.90 -5.45 -1.40
C VAL A 31 8.85 -5.31 -2.50
N PHE A 32 7.58 -5.60 -2.19
CA PHE A 32 6.50 -5.46 -3.16
C PHE A 32 6.27 -3.99 -3.57
N PHE A 33 6.52 -3.03 -2.69
CA PHE A 33 6.46 -1.61 -3.00
C PHE A 33 7.54 -1.22 -4.01
N VAL A 34 8.78 -1.66 -3.83
CA VAL A 34 9.87 -1.40 -4.79
C VAL A 34 9.54 -2.03 -6.15
N LEU A 35 9.07 -3.29 -6.18
CA LEU A 35 8.65 -3.95 -7.41
C LEU A 35 7.51 -3.21 -8.11
N ALA A 36 6.49 -2.79 -7.37
CA ALA A 36 5.39 -1.99 -7.89
C ALA A 36 5.90 -0.67 -8.48
N ALA A 37 6.77 0.04 -7.77
CA ALA A 37 7.33 1.32 -8.22
C ALA A 37 8.14 1.17 -9.52
N LEU A 38 9.03 0.17 -9.61
CA LEU A 38 9.82 -0.09 -10.81
C LEU A 38 8.95 -0.41 -12.03
N MET A 39 7.92 -1.25 -11.85
CA MET A 39 6.96 -1.53 -12.92
C MET A 39 6.16 -0.28 -13.31
N GLY A 40 5.77 0.54 -12.33
CA GLY A 40 5.08 1.82 -12.57
C GLY A 40 5.93 2.78 -13.40
N ILE A 41 7.22 2.91 -13.09
CA ILE A 41 8.18 3.72 -13.85
C ILE A 41 8.30 3.17 -15.28
N TYR A 42 8.53 1.87 -15.44
CA TYR A 42 8.57 1.24 -16.76
C TYR A 42 7.31 1.55 -17.56
N MET A 43 6.14 1.34 -16.97
CA MET A 43 4.86 1.59 -17.62
C MET A 43 4.64 3.06 -17.99
N PHE A 44 5.14 3.97 -17.15
CA PHE A 44 5.10 5.40 -17.42
C PHE A 44 6.00 5.79 -18.58
N THR A 45 7.21 5.23 -18.68
CA THR A 45 8.10 5.48 -19.82
C THR A 45 7.49 5.03 -21.15
N GLN A 46 6.77 3.89 -21.17
CA GLN A 46 6.03 3.46 -22.36
C GLN A 46 4.95 4.48 -22.76
N VAL A 47 4.20 5.03 -21.78
CA VAL A 47 3.19 6.06 -22.03
C VAL A 47 3.82 7.33 -22.60
N LEU A 48 4.96 7.78 -22.07
CA LEU A 48 5.70 8.92 -22.61
C LEU A 48 6.19 8.67 -24.04
N GLN A 49 6.57 7.43 -24.36
CA GLN A 49 6.93 6.99 -25.70
C GLN A 49 5.72 6.73 -26.61
N LYS A 50 4.49 7.00 -26.15
CA LYS A 50 3.23 6.71 -26.85
C LYS A 50 3.06 5.23 -27.21
N LYS A 51 3.68 4.34 -26.45
CA LYS A 51 3.57 2.88 -26.58
C LYS A 51 2.51 2.32 -25.64
N GLU A 52 2.00 1.15 -25.98
CA GLU A 52 1.06 0.43 -25.12
C GLU A 52 1.80 -0.44 -24.11
N ASN A 53 1.36 -0.38 -22.86
CA ASN A 53 1.84 -1.31 -21.83
C ASN A 53 1.33 -2.72 -22.09
N GLY A 54 2.17 -3.73 -21.90
CA GLY A 54 1.69 -5.12 -21.92
C GLY A 54 0.63 -5.37 -20.85
N MET A 55 -0.41 -6.13 -21.19
CA MET A 55 -1.48 -6.54 -20.25
C MET A 55 -0.89 -7.22 -19.01
N PHE A 56 0.07 -8.13 -19.23
CA PHE A 56 0.76 -8.88 -18.19
C PHE A 56 1.49 -7.98 -17.18
N ILE A 57 2.33 -7.05 -17.66
CA ILE A 57 3.04 -6.10 -16.80
C ILE A 57 2.06 -5.20 -16.02
N THR A 58 0.98 -4.79 -16.67
CA THR A 58 -0.05 -3.96 -16.02
C THR A 58 -0.75 -4.75 -14.89
N LEU A 59 -1.01 -6.05 -15.08
CA LEU A 59 -1.54 -6.93 -14.03
C LEU A 59 -0.53 -7.17 -12.91
N LEU A 60 0.74 -7.40 -13.23
CA LEU A 60 1.78 -7.56 -12.22
C LEU A 60 1.91 -6.31 -11.34
N HIS A 61 1.92 -5.12 -11.95
CA HIS A 61 1.96 -3.86 -11.21
C HIS A 61 0.77 -3.72 -10.25
N PHE A 62 -0.44 -4.02 -10.73
CA PHE A 62 -1.64 -4.02 -9.90
C PHE A 62 -1.55 -5.03 -8.76
N ALA A 63 -1.17 -6.28 -9.05
CA ALA A 63 -1.04 -7.33 -8.05
C ALA A 63 0.01 -6.96 -6.99
N SER A 64 1.16 -6.43 -7.38
CA SER A 64 2.17 -5.95 -6.44
C SER A 64 1.66 -4.81 -5.56
N GLY A 65 0.96 -3.82 -6.14
CA GLY A 65 0.34 -2.73 -5.36
C GLY A 65 -0.73 -3.24 -4.38
N ALA A 66 -1.55 -4.21 -4.79
CA ALA A 66 -2.53 -4.85 -3.92
C ALA A 66 -1.87 -5.63 -2.78
N THR A 67 -0.75 -6.31 -3.06
CA THR A 67 0.05 -6.98 -2.02
C THR A 67 0.58 -5.98 -1.00
N VAL A 68 1.13 -4.83 -1.42
CA VAL A 68 1.57 -3.77 -0.49
C VAL A 68 0.43 -3.36 0.45
N PHE A 69 -0.74 -3.07 -0.11
CA PHE A 69 -1.92 -2.71 0.69
C PHE A 69 -2.28 -3.81 1.70
N MET A 70 -2.33 -5.07 1.27
CA MET A 70 -2.63 -6.19 2.16
C MET A 70 -1.58 -6.37 3.25
N MET A 71 -0.29 -6.17 2.94
CA MET A 71 0.78 -6.24 3.93
C MET A 71 0.65 -5.12 4.97
N LEU A 72 0.22 -3.91 4.57
CA LEU A 72 -0.05 -2.82 5.52
C LEU A 72 -1.25 -3.10 6.42
N VAL A 73 -2.32 -3.69 5.88
CA VAL A 73 -3.45 -4.16 6.70
C VAL A 73 -2.98 -5.21 7.69
N MET A 74 -2.19 -6.19 7.23
CA MET A 74 -1.64 -7.23 8.09
C MET A 74 -0.68 -6.68 9.14
N GLN A 75 0.12 -5.65 8.82
CA GLN A 75 0.97 -4.94 9.77
C GLN A 75 0.15 -4.35 10.91
N LEU A 76 -0.95 -3.65 10.58
CA LEU A 76 -1.84 -3.07 11.57
C LEU A 76 -2.54 -4.14 12.41
N VAL A 77 -3.05 -5.19 11.77
CA VAL A 77 -3.71 -6.32 12.46
C VAL A 77 -2.73 -7.08 13.35
N ALA A 78 -1.51 -7.36 12.89
CA ALA A 78 -0.50 -8.07 13.67
C ALA A 78 0.04 -7.21 14.82
N GLY A 79 0.31 -5.92 14.57
CA GLY A 79 0.74 -4.97 15.61
C GLY A 79 -0.34 -4.70 16.67
N SER A 80 -1.62 -4.84 16.32
CA SER A 80 -2.71 -4.76 17.31
C SER A 80 -2.97 -6.10 18.03
N ALA A 81 -2.48 -7.22 17.49
CA ALA A 81 -2.72 -8.57 17.99
C ALA A 81 -1.53 -9.20 18.74
N SER A 82 -0.34 -8.59 18.69
CA SER A 82 0.71 -8.89 19.67
C SER A 82 0.19 -8.52 21.05
N GLY A 83 0.52 -9.30 22.10
CA GLY A 83 0.10 -9.04 23.48
C GLY A 83 0.55 -7.68 24.07
N ASP A 84 1.19 -6.85 23.24
CA ASP A 84 1.39 -5.42 23.39
C ASP A 84 0.68 -4.74 22.19
N PRO A 85 -0.60 -4.34 22.33
CA PRO A 85 -1.38 -3.77 21.24
C PRO A 85 -0.81 -2.39 20.89
N MET A 86 -0.38 -2.22 19.64
CA MET A 86 0.18 -0.98 19.12
C MET A 86 -0.75 0.19 19.46
N HIS A 87 -0.31 1.06 20.38
CA HIS A 87 -1.12 2.16 20.83
C HIS A 87 -1.34 3.15 19.65
N PRO A 88 -2.44 3.92 19.63
CA PRO A 88 -2.73 4.82 18.50
C PRO A 88 -1.60 5.79 18.15
N HIS A 89 -0.79 6.18 19.14
CA HIS A 89 0.37 7.05 18.96
C HIS A 89 1.60 6.34 18.37
N GLU A 90 1.70 5.01 18.51
CA GLU A 90 2.77 4.17 17.94
C GLU A 90 2.51 3.81 16.47
N SER A 91 1.25 3.92 16.03
CA SER A 91 0.88 3.69 14.63
C SER A 91 1.39 4.79 13.67
N GLY A 92 1.84 5.94 14.20
CA GLY A 92 2.43 7.03 13.42
C GLY A 92 1.61 7.40 12.19
N LEU A 93 2.25 7.39 11.03
CA LEU A 93 1.63 7.66 9.72
C LEU A 93 1.09 6.43 8.96
N LEU A 94 1.11 5.23 9.55
CA LEU A 94 0.60 4.01 8.90
C LEU A 94 -0.87 4.13 8.46
N PRO A 95 -1.81 4.65 9.27
CA PRO A 95 -3.21 4.77 8.85
C PRO A 95 -3.37 5.66 7.60
N GLN A 96 -2.59 6.74 7.51
CA GLN A 96 -2.58 7.66 6.37
C GLN A 96 -1.98 6.96 5.14
N ALA A 97 -0.90 6.19 5.31
CA ALA A 97 -0.31 5.38 4.24
C ALA A 97 -1.31 4.34 3.71
N LEU A 98 -2.09 3.71 4.59
CA LEU A 98 -3.13 2.76 4.22
C LEU A 98 -4.26 3.42 3.43
N TRP A 99 -4.77 4.57 3.88
CA TRP A 99 -5.80 5.33 3.17
C TRP A 99 -5.35 5.78 1.79
N LEU A 100 -4.12 6.31 1.68
CA LEU A 100 -3.55 6.70 0.39
C LEU A 100 -3.37 5.51 -0.54
N SER A 101 -2.93 4.36 0.00
CA SER A 101 -2.82 3.11 -0.75
C SER A 101 -4.17 2.60 -1.26
N LEU A 102 -5.24 2.74 -0.46
CA LEU A 102 -6.60 2.42 -0.89
C LEU A 102 -7.06 3.32 -2.04
N VAL A 103 -6.87 4.64 -1.91
CA VAL A 103 -7.17 5.61 -2.98
C VAL A 103 -6.41 5.28 -4.25
N MET A 104 -5.13 4.93 -4.13
CA MET A 104 -4.26 4.53 -5.23
C MET A 104 -4.77 3.27 -5.94
N LEU A 105 -5.20 2.24 -5.19
CA LEU A 105 -5.80 1.03 -5.75
C LEU A 105 -7.11 1.30 -6.48
N CYS A 106 -7.99 2.12 -5.89
CA CYS A 106 -9.24 2.53 -6.53
C CYS A 106 -8.98 3.29 -7.83
N LEU A 107 -8.03 4.22 -7.85
CA LEU A 107 -7.63 4.97 -9.03
C LEU A 107 -7.03 4.04 -10.11
N GLY A 108 -6.16 3.11 -9.72
CA GLY A 108 -5.59 2.10 -10.62
C GLY A 108 -6.68 1.21 -11.25
N GLY A 109 -7.64 0.74 -10.45
CA GLY A 109 -8.79 -0.03 -10.93
C GLY A 109 -9.69 0.77 -11.88
N PHE A 110 -9.92 2.05 -11.60
CA PHE A 110 -10.67 2.94 -12.49
C PHE A 110 -9.97 3.13 -13.84
N ILE A 111 -8.64 3.35 -13.83
CA ILE A 111 -7.82 3.47 -15.04
C ILE A 111 -7.86 2.18 -15.84
N TRP A 112 -7.73 1.03 -15.17
CA TRP A 112 -7.83 -0.29 -15.80
C TRP A 112 -9.19 -0.48 -16.48
N ARG A 113 -10.29 -0.17 -15.79
CA ARG A 113 -11.65 -0.23 -16.37
C ARG A 113 -11.79 0.65 -17.61
N ASN A 114 -11.28 1.89 -17.56
CA ASN A 114 -11.33 2.80 -18.71
C ASN A 114 -10.53 2.25 -19.90
N ARG A 115 -9.37 1.66 -19.61
CA ARG A 115 -8.54 1.01 -20.62
C ARG A 115 -9.25 -0.15 -21.31
N LEU A 116 -9.96 -1.01 -20.55
CA LEU A 116 -10.77 -2.10 -21.12
C LEU A 116 -11.89 -1.56 -22.05
N ARG A 117 -12.39 -0.36 -21.75
CA ARG A 117 -13.38 0.36 -22.58
C ARG A 117 -12.75 1.16 -23.73
N LYS A 118 -11.46 0.95 -24.02
CA LYS A 118 -10.66 1.69 -25.02
C LYS A 118 -10.62 3.21 -24.80
N ASN A 119 -10.99 3.69 -23.60
CA ASN A 119 -10.86 5.09 -23.22
C ASN A 119 -9.51 5.31 -22.52
N ARG A 120 -8.60 6.06 -23.14
CA ARG A 120 -7.24 6.26 -22.67
C ARG A 120 -6.99 7.75 -22.43
N SER A 121 -7.15 8.17 -21.18
CA SER A 121 -6.82 9.53 -20.75
C SER A 121 -5.42 9.57 -20.16
N ALA A 122 -4.51 10.31 -20.80
CA ALA A 122 -3.17 10.56 -20.27
C ALA A 122 -3.22 11.29 -18.92
N MET A 123 -4.20 12.16 -18.72
CA MET A 123 -4.41 12.89 -17.47
C MET A 123 -4.65 11.94 -16.27
N LEU A 124 -5.39 10.83 -16.48
CA LEU A 124 -5.59 9.85 -15.42
C LEU A 124 -4.29 9.12 -15.06
N ILE A 125 -3.46 8.82 -16.05
CA ILE A 125 -2.15 8.19 -15.82
C ILE A 125 -1.22 9.14 -15.06
N TYR A 126 -1.15 10.42 -15.46
CA TYR A 126 -0.37 11.42 -14.72
C TYR A 126 -0.86 11.59 -13.28
N SER A 127 -2.18 11.61 -13.08
CA SER A 127 -2.77 11.68 -11.74
C SER A 127 -2.39 10.46 -10.90
N HIS A 128 -2.39 9.27 -11.48
CA HIS A 128 -1.99 8.04 -10.79
C HIS A 128 -0.51 8.05 -10.42
N VAL A 129 0.38 8.50 -11.31
CA VAL A 129 1.81 8.64 -11.00
C VAL A 129 2.01 9.63 -9.85
N PHE A 130 1.35 10.79 -9.89
CA PHE A 130 1.45 11.79 -8.82
C PHE A 130 0.97 11.25 -7.47
N VAL A 131 -0.22 10.66 -7.42
CA VAL A 131 -0.76 10.04 -6.20
C VAL A 131 0.14 8.90 -5.73
N GLY A 132 0.71 8.11 -6.64
CA GLY A 132 1.67 7.04 -6.34
C GLY A 132 2.94 7.55 -5.67
N LEU A 133 3.50 8.67 -6.13
CA LEU A 133 4.66 9.30 -5.51
C LEU A 133 4.35 9.80 -4.09
N VAL A 134 3.20 10.47 -3.92
CA VAL A 134 2.74 10.93 -2.59
C VAL A 134 2.54 9.75 -1.64
N THR A 135 1.82 8.71 -2.09
CA THR A 135 1.55 7.50 -1.32
C THR A 135 2.85 6.79 -0.93
N GLY A 136 3.78 6.66 -1.88
CA GLY A 136 5.08 6.05 -1.65
C GLY A 136 5.97 6.84 -0.68
N GLY A 137 5.93 8.18 -0.73
CA GLY A 137 6.63 9.03 0.22
C GLY A 137 6.10 8.88 1.64
N VAL A 138 4.78 8.91 1.82
CA VAL A 138 4.13 8.72 3.12
C VAL A 138 4.39 7.31 3.66
N LEU A 139 4.28 6.28 2.81
CA LEU A 139 4.57 4.90 3.19
C LEU A 139 6.03 4.73 3.61
N GLY A 140 6.99 5.25 2.82
CA GLY A 140 8.40 5.16 3.14
C GLY A 140 8.73 5.82 4.47
N TYR A 141 8.16 7.00 4.73
CA TYR A 141 8.35 7.69 6.01
C TYR A 141 7.71 6.92 7.18
N ALA A 142 6.48 6.41 7.02
CA ALA A 142 5.82 5.61 8.04
C ALA A 142 6.60 4.33 8.40
N LEU A 143 7.25 3.70 7.41
CA LEU A 143 8.09 2.53 7.65
C LEU A 143 9.40 2.87 8.39
N LEU A 144 9.99 4.04 8.14
CA LEU A 144 11.17 4.52 8.87
C LEU A 144 10.83 4.84 10.32
N GLU A 145 9.70 5.53 10.55
CA GLU A 145 9.20 5.86 11.89
C GLU A 145 8.97 4.59 12.73
N LEU A 146 8.37 3.56 12.14
CA LEU A 146 8.21 2.24 12.77
C LEU A 146 9.53 1.57 13.12
N SER A 147 10.54 1.67 12.25
CA SER A 147 11.83 1.04 12.52
C SER A 147 12.61 1.70 13.65
N ASP A 148 12.46 3.02 13.80
CA ASP A 148 13.13 3.79 14.86
C ASP A 148 12.49 3.54 16.24
N VAL A 149 11.19 3.25 16.30
CA VAL A 149 10.48 2.91 17.56
C VAL A 149 10.77 1.47 18.01
N ALA A 150 11.15 0.58 17.08
CA ALA A 150 11.43 -0.83 17.37
C ALA A 150 12.88 -1.11 17.85
N SER A 151 13.75 -0.09 17.90
CA SER A 151 15.16 -0.17 18.32
C SER A 151 15.41 0.41 19.70
#